data_AF-A0A661D0Y7-F1
#
_entry.id   AF-A0A661D0Y7-F1
#
_cell.length_a   1.000
_cell.length_b   1.000
_cell.length_c   1.000
_cell.angle_alpha   90.00
_cell.angle_beta   90.00
_cell.angle_gamma   90.00
#
_symmetry.space_group_name_H-M   'P 1'
#
loop_
_entity.id
_entity.type
_entity.pdbx_description
1 polymer ?
#
loop_
_entity_poly.entity_id
_entity_poly.type
_entity_poly.pdbx_seq_one_letter_code
_entity_poly.pdbx_strand_id
1 'polypeptide(L)' 'MEKLAKRKLTMLHLAKNIDYLRTPPGNCLEALSGNRLAQYSIRVNKQYRICFRWIKGNAFDVEIVDYHR' A
#
# COMPACT_ATOMS: atom_id res chain seq x y z
N MET A 1 11.50 4.07 11.11
CA MET A 1 10.97 3.18 10.08
C MET A 1 9.74 2.43 10.56
N GLU A 2 9.85 1.67 11.66
CA GLU A 2 8.76 0.84 12.18
C GLU A 2 7.46 1.60 12.48
N LYS A 3 7.51 2.77 13.15
CA LYS A 3 6.31 3.57 13.47
C LYS A 3 5.53 4.05 12.23
N LEU A 4 6.21 4.38 11.14
CA LEU A 4 5.58 4.82 9.89
C LEU A 4 4.91 3.66 9.17
N ALA A 5 5.61 2.53 9.06
CA ALA A 5 5.06 1.31 8.49
C ALA A 5 3.83 0.83 9.27
N LYS A 6 3.92 0.76 10.61
CA LYS A 6 2.78 0.41 11.48
C LYS A 6 1.57 1.33 11.26
N ARG A 7 1.78 2.65 11.20
CA ARG A 7 0.69 3.61 10.89
C ARG A 7 0.03 3.35 9.54
N LYS A 8 0.82 3.06 8.50
CA LYS A 8 0.30 2.74 7.16
C LYS A 8 -0.46 1.41 7.15
N LEU A 9 0.02 0.40 7.87
CA LEU A 9 -0.68 -0.88 8.02
C LEU A 9 -2.00 -0.72 8.78
N THR A 10 -2.04 0.08 9.85
CA THR A 10 -3.30 0.40 10.53
C THR A 10 -4.28 1.11 9.60
N MET A 11 -3.80 2.06 8.79
CA MET A 11 -4.63 2.73 7.80
C MET A 11 -5.15 1.76 6.73
N LEU A 12 -4.32 0.81 6.27
CA LEU A 12 -4.71 -0.25 5.35
C LEU A 12 -5.79 -1.15 5.95
N HIS A 13 -5.67 -1.50 7.23
CA HIS A 13 -6.64 -2.32 7.95
C HIS A 13 -7.98 -1.60 8.18
N LEU A 14 -7.95 -0.28 8.39
CA LEU A 14 -9.16 0.53 8.61
C LEU A 14 -9.84 0.98 7.31
N ALA A 15 -9.16 0.88 6.17
CA ALA A 15 -9.69 1.32 4.89
C ALA A 15 -10.89 0.44 4.49
N LYS A 16 -12.04 1.06 4.26
CA LYS A 16 -13.23 0.38 3.74
C LYS A 16 -13.25 0.30 2.22
N ASN A 17 -12.58 1.24 1.57
CA ASN A 17 -12.43 1.30 0.12
C ASN A 17 -10.99 1.70 -0.23
N ILE A 18 -10.61 1.43 -1.47
CA ILE A 18 -9.25 1.69 -1.92
C ILE A 18 -8.99 3.20 -2.09
N ASP A 19 -10.02 3.98 -2.38
CA ASP A 19 -9.91 5.44 -2.51
C ASP A 19 -9.61 6.12 -1.18
N TYR A 20 -9.96 5.53 -0.04
CA TYR A 20 -9.55 5.98 1.28
C TYR A 20 -8.03 6.00 1.42
N LEU A 21 -7.34 5.07 0.73
CA LEU A 21 -5.88 5.03 0.71
C LEU A 21 -5.28 6.14 -0.17
N ARG A 22 -6.05 6.85 -0.99
CA ARG A 22 -5.57 8.02 -1.75
C ARG A 22 -5.44 9.27 -0.87
N THR A 23 -6.09 9.29 0.29
CA THR A 23 -6.17 10.46 1.18
C THR A 23 -5.46 10.11 2.50
N PRO A 24 -4.31 10.71 2.86
CA PRO A 24 -3.70 11.96 2.39
C PRO A 24 -2.80 11.81 1.14
N PRO A 25 -2.53 12.91 0.40
CA PRO A 25 -1.84 12.93 -0.91
C PRO A 25 -0.46 12.25 -0.93
N GLY A 26 0.17 12.02 0.22
CA GLY A 26 1.45 11.32 0.34
C GLY A 26 1.40 9.79 0.24
N ASN A 27 0.21 9.16 0.17
CA ASN A 27 0.12 7.71 0.02
C ASN A 27 0.45 7.22 -1.41
N CYS A 28 0.30 8.09 -2.42
CA CYS A 28 0.54 7.81 -3.85
C CYS A 28 0.12 6.37 -4.22
N LEU A 29 -1.17 6.07 -4.06
CA LEU A 29 -1.70 4.75 -4.41
C LEU A 29 -1.44 4.49 -5.90
N GLU A 30 -0.61 3.51 -6.20
CA GLU A 30 -0.27 3.08 -7.55
C GLU A 30 -0.82 1.68 -7.80
N ALA A 31 -1.60 1.50 -8.86
CA ALA A 31 -1.98 0.18 -9.35
C ALA A 31 -0.79 -0.41 -10.12
N LEU A 32 -0.33 -1.59 -9.70
CA LEU A 32 0.76 -2.29 -10.36
C LEU A 32 0.25 -3.02 -11.61
N SER A 33 1.08 -3.03 -12.66
CA SER A 33 0.82 -3.69 -13.94
C SER A 33 1.86 -4.80 -14.23
N GLY A 34 1.64 -5.58 -15.29
CA GLY A 34 2.52 -6.69 -15.67
C GLY A 34 2.36 -7.92 -14.77
N ASN A 35 3.46 -8.52 -14.31
CA ASN A 35 3.46 -9.72 -13.46
C ASN A 35 2.78 -9.54 -12.09
N ARG A 36 2.47 -8.30 -11.70
CA ARG A 36 1.74 -7.94 -10.46
C ARG A 36 0.36 -7.34 -10.74
N LEU A 37 -0.24 -7.70 -11.88
CA LEU A 37 -1.61 -7.31 -12.24
C LEU A 37 -2.57 -7.54 -11.06
N ALA A 38 -3.40 -6.53 -10.78
CA ALA A 38 -4.33 -6.47 -9.64
C ALA A 38 -3.70 -6.31 -8.23
N GLN A 39 -2.41 -5.97 -8.15
CA GLN A 39 -1.80 -5.46 -6.93
C GLN A 39 -1.79 -3.93 -6.91
N TYR A 40 -1.76 -3.38 -5.71
CA TYR A 40 -1.63 -1.97 -5.42
C TYR A 40 -0.41 -1.74 -4.56
N SER A 41 0.17 -0.55 -4.65
CA SER A 41 1.24 -0.12 -3.78
C SER A 41 0.95 1.22 -3.13
N ILE A 42 1.37 1.38 -1.88
CA ILE A 42 1.37 2.65 -1.16
C ILE A 42 2.76 3.02 -0.68
N ARG A 43 3.05 4.33 -0.70
CA ARG A 43 4.33 4.89 -0.25
C ARG A 43 4.41 4.93 1.27
N VAL A 44 5.41 4.25 1.84
CA VAL A 44 5.76 4.37 3.26
C VAL A 44 6.74 5.53 3.46
N ASN A 45 7.78 5.60 2.63
CA ASN A 45 8.76 6.69 2.60
C ASN A 45 9.50 6.72 1.23
N LYS A 46 10.66 7.39 1.15
CA LYS A 46 11.43 7.48 -0.10
C LYS A 46 11.85 6.11 -0.64
N GLN A 47 12.22 5.16 0.23
CA GLN A 47 12.82 3.87 -0.14
C GLN A 47 11.83 2.69 -0.15
N TYR A 48 10.83 2.70 0.73
CA TYR A 48 9.95 1.55 0.96
C TYR A 48 8.52 1.78 0.43
N ARG A 49 7.94 0.70 -0.10
CA ARG A 49 6.55 0.60 -0.55
C ARG A 49 5.87 -0.58 0.16
N ILE A 50 4.58 -0.45 0.46
CA ILE A 50 3.75 -1.62 0.81
C ILE A 50 3.01 -2.04 -0.45
N CYS A 51 3.18 -3.28 -0.89
CA CYS A 51 2.42 -3.91 -1.96
C CYS A 51 1.34 -4.81 -1.36
N PHE A 52 0.15 -4.81 -1.96
CA PHE A 52 -0.98 -5.64 -1.51
C PHE A 52 -1.98 -5.86 -2.64
N ARG A 53 -2.76 -6.94 -2.59
CA ARG A 53 -3.97 -7.13 -3.41
C ARG A 53 -5.18 -6.56 -2.69
N TRP A 54 -6.05 -5.87 -3.41
CA TRP A 54 -7.31 -5.36 -2.85
C TRP A 54 -8.48 -6.20 -3.37
N ILE A 55 -9.16 -6.92 -2.48
CA ILE A 55 -10.27 -7.82 -2.84
C ILE A 55 -11.42 -7.59 -1.86
N LYS A 56 -12.58 -7.19 -2.39
CA LYS A 56 -13.83 -7.00 -1.63
C LYS A 56 -13.64 -6.18 -0.33
N GLY A 57 -12.90 -5.07 -0.41
CA GLY A 57 -12.70 -4.16 0.73
C GLY A 57 -11.61 -4.59 1.72
N ASN A 58 -10.83 -5.64 1.41
CA ASN A 58 -9.76 -6.13 2.26
C ASN A 58 -8.43 -6.20 1.48
N ALA A 59 -7.32 -6.06 2.22
CA ALA A 59 -5.98 -6.18 1.69
C ALA A 59 -5.40 -7.59 1.93
N PHE A 60 -4.85 -8.20 0.88
CA PHE A 60 -4.23 -9.53 0.88
C PHE A 60 -2.80 -9.46 0.37
N ASP A 61 -1.98 -10.45 0.68
CA ASP A 61 -0.55 -10.55 0.30
C ASP A 61 0.21 -9.24 0.55
N VAL A 62 0.07 -8.74 1.78
CA VAL A 62 0.65 -7.46 2.18
C VAL A 62 2.16 -7.64 2.41
N GLU A 63 2.97 -7.00 1.58
CA GLU A 63 4.43 -7.08 1.62
C GLU A 63 5.06 -5.69 1.67
N ILE A 64 6.17 -5.54 2.39
CA ILE A 64 6.98 -4.31 2.37
C ILE A 64 8.19 -4.56 1.48
N VAL A 65 8.29 -3.81 0.37
CA VAL A 65 9.38 -3.92 -0.59
C VAL A 65 10.27 -2.68 -0.57
N ASP A 66 11.57 -2.88 -0.74
CA ASP A 66 12.53 -1.80 -1.02
C ASP A 66 12.53 -1.53 -2.53
N TYR A 67 12.18 -0.30 -2.92
CA TYR A 67 12.04 0.10 -4.32
C TYR A 67 13.35 0.61 -4.95
N HIS A 68 14.42 0.78 -4.17
CA HIS A 68 15.72 1.27 -4.65
C HIS A 68 16.77 0.17 -4.87
N ARG A 69 16.37 -1.10 -4.82
CA ARG A 69 17.24 -2.25 -5.08
C ARG A 69 16.88 -2.98 -6.35
#